data_AF-A0A6P2GUD2-F1
#
_entry.id   AF-A0A6P2GUD2-F1
#
_cell.length_a   1.000
_cell.length_b   1.000
_cell.length_c   1.000
_cell.angle_alpha   90.00
_cell.angle_beta   90.00
_cell.angle_gamma   90.00
#
_symmetry.space_group_name_H-M   'P 1'
#
loop_
_entity.id
_entity.type
_entity.pdbx_description
1 polymer ?
#
loop_
_entity_poly.entity_id
_entity_poly.type
_entity_poly.pdbx_seq_one_letter_code
_entity_poly.pdbx_strand_id
1 'polypeptide(L)' 'MDWTQPLVVNDGTLYAGVNGDRWLGSFSCHRAALEALTIKRHHYHVLTSSDTHFMTEGDLDLLEAIDFDEC' A
#
# COMPACT_ATOMS: atom_id res chain seq x y z
N MET A 1 5.68 8.97 -1.14
CA MET A 1 6.44 7.94 -1.90
C MET A 1 6.10 7.97 -3.39
N ASP A 2 7.01 7.61 -4.32
CA ASP A 2 6.63 7.36 -5.72
C ASP A 2 5.88 6.02 -5.88
N TRP A 3 4.57 6.08 -6.09
CA TRP A 3 3.72 4.88 -6.24
C TRP A 3 3.66 4.34 -7.69
N THR A 4 4.27 5.06 -8.64
CA THR A 4 4.33 4.69 -10.05
C THR A 4 5.50 3.74 -10.35
N GLN A 5 6.47 3.69 -9.44
CA GLN A 5 7.60 2.79 -9.48
C GLN A 5 7.15 1.30 -9.49
N PRO A 6 8.05 0.38 -9.90
CA PRO A 6 7.79 -1.04 -9.78
C PRO A 6 7.63 -1.41 -8.30
N LEU A 7 6.43 -1.88 -7.98
CA LEU A 7 6.03 -2.35 -6.64
C LEU A 7 5.60 -3.81 -6.78
N VAL A 8 6.05 -4.64 -5.86
CA VAL A 8 5.78 -6.08 -5.83
C VAL A 8 4.97 -6.40 -4.58
N VAL A 9 3.87 -7.13 -4.76
CA VAL A 9 3.07 -7.65 -3.64
C VAL A 9 3.31 -9.15 -3.53
N ASN A 10 3.77 -9.61 -2.38
CA ASN A 10 3.92 -11.03 -2.07
C ASN A 10 3.20 -11.37 -0.78
N ASP A 11 2.18 -12.23 -0.86
CA ASP A 11 1.37 -12.69 0.29
C ASP A 11 0.76 -11.58 1.17
N GLY A 12 0.54 -10.38 0.63
CA GLY A 12 0.07 -9.21 1.38
C GLY A 12 1.19 -8.31 1.91
N THR A 13 2.43 -8.69 1.70
CA THR A 13 3.58 -7.83 1.93
C THR A 13 3.91 -7.03 0.69
N LEU A 14 4.09 -5.72 0.85
CA LEU A 14 4.45 -4.79 -0.21
C LEU A 14 5.95 -4.50 -0.18
N TYR A 15 6.54 -4.55 -1.37
CA TYR A 15 7.93 -4.26 -1.61
C TYR A 15 8.08 -3.21 -2.72
N ALA A 16 9.07 -2.33 -2.60
CA ALA A 16 9.53 -1.44 -3.66
C ALA A 16 10.77 -1.98 -4.37
N GLY A 17 10.88 -1.64 -5.64
CA GLY A 17 11.97 -2.06 -6.52
C GLY A 17 11.53 -3.12 -7.53
N VAL A 18 12.26 -3.20 -8.64
CA VAL A 18 11.96 -4.08 -9.78
C VAL A 18 11.85 -5.55 -9.35
N ASN A 19 12.57 -5.95 -8.30
CA ASN A 19 12.54 -7.31 -7.76
C ASN A 19 12.05 -7.38 -6.30
N GLY A 20 11.42 -6.32 -5.79
CA GLY A 20 11.03 -6.24 -4.38
C GLY A 20 12.23 -6.07 -3.42
N ASP A 21 13.22 -5.29 -3.84
CA ASP A 21 14.48 -5.05 -3.13
C ASP A 21 14.30 -4.36 -1.76
N ARG A 22 13.22 -3.57 -1.58
CA ARG A 22 12.92 -2.84 -0.35
C ARG A 22 11.58 -3.27 0.23
N TRP A 23 11.58 -3.85 1.42
CA TRP A 23 10.35 -4.09 2.17
C TRP A 23 9.74 -2.77 2.65
N LEU A 24 8.43 -2.59 2.42
CA LEU A 24 7.69 -1.39 2.84
C LEU A 24 6.74 -1.68 4.01
N GLY A 25 6.11 -2.85 4.00
CA GLY A 25 5.13 -3.20 5.01
C GLY A 25 4.32 -4.44 4.66
N SER A 26 3.67 -5.01 5.67
CA SER A 26 2.79 -6.17 5.52
C SER A 26 1.36 -5.76 5.84
N PHE A 27 0.50 -5.87 4.85
CA PHE A 27 -0.94 -5.64 4.98
C PHE A 27 -1.63 -6.86 5.56
N SER A 28 -2.83 -6.66 6.10
CA SER A 28 -3.68 -7.70 6.69
C SER A 28 -3.99 -8.84 5.72
N CYS A 29 -4.03 -8.56 4.42
CA CYS A 29 -4.20 -9.58 3.40
C CYS A 29 -3.65 -9.15 2.03
N HIS A 30 -3.44 -10.13 1.14
CA HIS A 30 -3.01 -9.88 -0.24
C HIS A 30 -3.91 -8.89 -1.00
N ARG A 31 -5.22 -8.93 -0.76
CA ARG A 31 -6.17 -8.02 -1.41
C ARG A 31 -6.06 -6.59 -0.90
N ALA A 32 -5.82 -6.39 0.39
CA ALA A 32 -5.59 -5.07 0.97
C ALA A 32 -4.36 -4.40 0.36
N ALA A 33 -3.26 -5.15 0.17
CA ALA A 33 -2.06 -4.63 -0.49
C ALA A 33 -2.30 -4.22 -1.96
N LEU A 34 -3.12 -4.98 -2.70
CA LEU A 34 -3.50 -4.62 -4.07
C LEU A 34 -4.43 -3.40 -4.11
N GLU A 35 -5.39 -3.33 -3.20
CA GLU A 35 -6.32 -2.20 -3.09
C GLU A 35 -5.56 -0.91 -2.75
N ALA A 36 -4.63 -0.97 -1.80
CA ALA A 36 -3.73 0.13 -1.45
C ALA A 36 -2.95 0.67 -2.66
N LEU A 37 -2.40 -0.24 -3.49
CA LEU A 37 -1.73 0.13 -4.74
C LEU A 37 -2.66 0.83 -5.72
N THR A 38 -3.87 0.30 -5.91
CA THR A 38 -4.87 0.92 -6.78
C THR A 38 -5.25 2.30 -6.29
N ILE A 39 -5.46 2.48 -4.98
CA ILE A 39 -5.81 3.77 -4.37
C ILE A 39 -4.72 4.81 -4.66
N LYS A 40 -3.46 4.48 -4.33
CA LYS A 40 -2.35 5.43 -4.49
C LYS A 40 -2.00 5.71 -5.95
N ARG A 41 -2.02 4.69 -6.82
CA ARG A 41 -1.73 4.87 -8.27
C ARG A 41 -2.78 5.68 -9.02
N HIS A 42 -4.04 5.55 -8.63
CA HIS A 42 -5.14 6.27 -9.26
C HIS A 42 -5.48 7.59 -8.54
N HIS A 43 -4.69 7.97 -7.53
CA HIS A 43 -4.94 9.15 -6.68
C HIS A 43 -6.37 9.17 -6.12
N TYR A 44 -6.91 8.01 -5.75
CA TYR A 44 -8.20 7.95 -5.07
C TYR A 44 -8.07 8.52 -3.66
N HIS A 45 -8.99 9.41 -3.30
CA HIS A 45 -9.13 9.90 -1.94
C HIS A 45 -9.88 8.84 -1.12
N VAL A 46 -9.13 8.05 -0.35
CA VAL A 46 -9.67 7.16 0.68
C VAL A 46 -9.43 7.82 2.03
N LEU A 47 -10.52 8.05 2.77
CA LEU A 47 -10.49 8.73 4.06
C LEU A 47 -10.57 7.74 5.22
N THR A 48 -11.24 6.61 5.05
CA THR A 48 -11.46 5.62 6.11
C THR A 48 -11.45 4.19 5.60
N SER A 49 -11.31 3.21 6.49
CA SER A 49 -11.37 1.78 6.12
C SER A 49 -12.75 1.38 5.59
N SER A 50 -13.80 2.14 5.93
CA SER A 50 -15.15 1.95 5.39
C SER A 50 -15.27 2.29 3.89
N ASP A 51 -14.34 3.09 3.36
CA ASP A 51 -14.25 3.40 1.93
C ASP A 51 -13.49 2.31 1.15
N THR A 52 -12.92 1.33 1.85
CA THR A 52 -12.16 0.21 1.28
C THR A 52 -12.91 -1.10 1.46
N HIS A 53 -12.71 -2.05 0.55
CA HIS A 53 -13.36 -3.37 0.67
C HIS A 53 -12.57 -4.34 1.55
N PHE A 54 -11.25 -4.19 1.63
CA PHE A 54 -10.37 -5.17 2.26
C PHE A 54 -9.37 -4.58 3.24
N MET A 55 -9.19 -3.26 3.27
CA MET A 55 -8.23 -2.62 4.17
C MET A 55 -8.83 -2.38 5.55
N THR A 56 -8.03 -2.63 6.59
CA THR A 56 -8.33 -2.24 7.97
C THR A 56 -7.78 -0.84 8.26
N GLU A 57 -8.12 -0.28 9.43
CA GLU A 57 -7.52 1.00 9.86
C GLU A 57 -5.99 0.91 9.93
N GLY A 58 -5.44 -0.21 10.43
CA GLY A 58 -3.99 -0.41 10.47
C GLY A 58 -3.32 -0.52 9.10
N ASP A 59 -4.05 -0.99 8.08
CA ASP A 59 -3.56 -0.99 6.69
C ASP A 59 -3.49 0.42 6.11
N LEU A 60 -4.41 1.30 6.51
CA LEU A 60 -4.41 2.71 6.12
C LEU A 60 -3.30 3.48 6.84
N ASP A 61 -3.11 3.25 8.14
CA ASP A 61 -1.98 3.80 8.89
C ASP A 61 -0.64 3.39 8.25
N LEU A 62 -0.49 2.12 7.87
CA LEU A 62 0.68 1.64 7.16
C LEU A 62 0.84 2.35 5.80
N LEU A 63 -0.25 2.50 5.05
CA LEU A 63 -0.25 3.18 3.76
C LEU A 63 0.19 4.64 3.87
N GLU A 64 -0.27 5.36 4.90
CA GLU A 64 0.15 6.72 5.20
C GLU A 64 1.60 6.79 5.67
N ALA A 65 2.04 5.85 6.52
CA ALA A 65 3.43 5.78 6.98
C ALA A 65 4.40 5.57 5.82
N ILE A 66 4.09 4.68 4.88
CA ILE A 66 4.89 4.45 3.67
C ILE A 66 4.96 5.73 2.82
N ASP A 67 3.86 6.47 2.74
CA ASP A 67 3.82 7.71 1.96
C ASP A 67 4.67 8.82 2.59
N PHE A 68 4.67 8.89 3.92
CA PHE A 68 5.40 9.87 4.75
C PHE A 68 6.90 9.59 4.87
N ASP A 69 7.35 8.32 4.78
CA ASP A 69 8.78 7.94 4.88
C ASP A 69 9.66 8.51 3.75
N GLU A 70 9.07 9.07 2.68
CA GLU A 70 9.79 9.78 1.60
C GLU A 70 9.85 11.32 1.78
N CYS A 71 9.46 11.87 2.95
CA CYS A 71 9.61 13.31 3.26
C CYS A 71 11.02 13.73 3.71
#